data_AF-A0A1F6FSX5-F1
#
_entry.id   AF-A0A1F6FSX5-F1
#
_cell.length_a   1.000
_cell.length_b   1.000
_cell.length_c   1.000
_cell.angle_alpha   90.00
_cell.angle_beta   90.00
_cell.angle_gamma   90.00
#
_symmetry.space_group_name_H-M   'P 1'
#
loop_
_entity.id
_entity.type
_entity.pdbx_description
1 polymer ?
#
loop_
_entity_poly.entity_id
_entity_poly.type
_entity_poly.pdbx_seq_one_letter_code
_entity_poly.pdbx_strand_id
1 'polypeptide(L)'
;MKNFSMERQALRKEEPEKIDKSRRGFMLGAVANVAVAYGMIRTGLESGGPVKSAESEDAVEDIVSNVETSEVVDGSERFDQIKIMYKNFFSMGREVMVVNEQDEMVARINLQEFYEENGIDPGKGFAEQGMVTDGFSGAWKEAVRESVALGSDYDPQDLRIQSNWQTISKAVSNKKEQMTYENTHSILDVVNYFANKEVREGEGLSRHEYVREKISFTGNLAKTAPVFQLELRRCMPGLCGVESSFNDAVISKTGARGIFQFMPTTWHKELGRPDFAPGIPVPLIEQTKAAGELFSKMYDRLPYWCYEEEPYSGRNYLEEIKQIFASKDDFEQYFFLPCLLNSYNTGEQGMGELVQAFVETGTLAEITRNQKGGAGFDIFQAMTDFGRDSELPTLQDYGDDASRYVQRIYALADLLDVKSNLEMAEL
;
A
#
# COMPACT_ATOMS: atom_id res chain seq x y z
N MET A 1 35.98 26.09 51.70
CA MET A 1 34.92 27.01 51.23
C MET A 1 35.42 27.67 49.96
N LYS A 2 34.91 27.23 48.81
CA LYS A 2 35.30 27.71 47.47
C LYS A 2 34.15 28.56 46.92
N ASN A 3 34.49 29.74 46.39
CA ASN A 3 33.57 30.69 45.80
C ASN A 3 32.99 30.15 44.49
N PHE A 4 31.66 30.12 44.41
CA PHE A 4 30.89 30.02 43.17
C PHE A 4 30.64 31.42 42.64
N SER A 5 31.00 31.68 41.38
CA SER A 5 30.49 32.82 40.62
C SER A 5 30.00 32.31 39.28
N MET A 6 28.72 32.58 39.04
CA MET A 6 27.94 32.24 37.86
C MET A 6 28.51 32.86 36.58
N GLU A 7 28.53 32.08 35.51
CA GLU A 7 28.49 32.64 34.15
C GLU A 7 27.40 31.91 33.34
N ARG A 8 26.42 32.70 32.90
CA ARG A 8 25.19 32.29 32.24
C ARG A 8 25.51 31.80 30.82
N GLN A 9 25.21 30.53 30.52
CA GLN A 9 25.10 30.08 29.14
C GLN A 9 23.69 30.37 28.61
N ALA A 10 23.67 30.94 27.41
CA ALA A 10 22.48 31.29 26.65
C ALA A 10 21.67 30.05 26.26
N LEU A 11 20.43 29.98 26.73
CA LEU A 11 19.41 29.07 26.21
C LEU A 11 19.02 29.55 24.80
N ARG A 12 19.56 28.91 23.78
CA ARG A 12 18.92 28.89 22.45
C ARG A 12 17.65 28.06 22.59
N LYS A 13 16.50 28.70 22.39
CA LYS A 13 15.25 28.01 22.09
C LYS A 13 15.44 27.37 20.71
N GLU A 14 15.61 26.05 20.68
CA GLU A 14 15.42 25.29 19.46
C GLU A 14 13.91 25.30 19.17
N GLU A 15 13.53 25.86 18.03
CA GLU A 15 12.18 25.69 17.49
C GLU A 15 11.95 24.19 17.23
N PRO A 16 10.75 23.66 17.50
CA PRO A 16 10.45 22.27 17.18
C PRO A 16 10.58 22.07 15.66
N GLU A 17 11.49 21.18 15.26
CA GLU A 17 11.57 20.65 13.90
C GLU A 17 10.17 20.21 13.46
N LYS A 18 9.67 20.80 12.37
CA LYS A 18 8.49 20.27 11.68
C LYS A 18 8.80 18.82 11.29
N ILE A 19 8.15 17.88 11.97
CA ILE A 19 8.16 16.47 11.60
C ILE A 19 7.46 16.40 10.24
N ASP A 20 8.24 16.15 9.19
CA ASP A 20 7.73 15.82 7.87
C ASP A 20 6.91 14.52 8.01
N LYS A 21 5.58 14.65 7.98
CA LYS A 21 4.65 13.57 8.35
C LYS A 21 4.58 12.47 7.28
N SER A 22 5.04 12.72 6.05
CA SER A 22 5.00 11.72 4.98
C SER A 22 6.40 11.18 4.67
N ARG A 23 6.55 9.84 4.65
CA ARG A 23 7.80 9.17 4.29
C ARG A 23 8.02 9.14 2.76
N ARG A 24 7.83 10.22 1.98
CA ARG A 24 7.90 10.06 0.51
C ARG A 24 8.84 10.96 -0.27
N GLY A 25 9.89 10.26 -0.71
CA GLY A 25 10.63 10.50 -1.94
C GLY A 25 11.14 9.20 -2.58
N PHE A 26 10.53 8.02 -2.38
CA PHE A 26 10.85 6.85 -3.21
C PHE A 26 9.81 6.63 -4.29
N MET A 27 10.30 6.60 -5.54
CA MET A 27 9.53 6.53 -6.77
C MET A 27 9.51 5.09 -7.28
N LEU A 28 8.40 4.38 -7.05
CA LEU A 28 7.74 3.68 -8.16
C LEU A 28 7.08 4.76 -9.04
N GLY A 29 7.93 5.57 -9.65
CA GLY A 29 7.54 6.71 -10.46
C GLY A 29 7.03 6.21 -11.80
N ALA A 30 5.75 5.88 -11.85
CA ALA A 30 5.05 5.69 -13.10
C ALA A 30 3.57 6.09 -13.00
N VAL A 31 3.21 7.03 -12.11
CA VAL A 31 1.93 7.77 -12.21
C VAL A 31 2.15 9.19 -11.64
N ALA A 32 2.90 10.03 -12.34
CA ALA A 32 2.99 11.45 -12.02
C ALA A 32 2.96 12.25 -13.32
N ASN A 33 1.75 12.48 -13.83
CA ASN A 33 1.30 13.48 -14.81
C ASN A 33 -0.24 13.32 -14.79
N VAL A 34 -1.07 14.25 -14.32
CA VAL A 34 -1.22 15.64 -14.73
C VAL A 34 -1.93 16.40 -13.59
N ALA A 35 -1.34 17.49 -13.11
CA ALA A 35 -2.06 18.52 -12.39
C ALA A 35 -2.56 19.54 -13.41
N VAL A 36 -3.89 19.63 -13.63
CA VAL A 36 -4.52 20.79 -14.26
C VAL A 36 -5.63 21.29 -13.35
N ALA A 37 -5.66 22.60 -13.23
CA ALA A 37 -6.29 23.41 -12.21
C ALA A 37 -7.60 24.05 -12.73
N TYR A 38 -8.52 24.30 -11.78
CA TYR A 38 -9.64 25.27 -11.80
C TYR A 38 -10.82 24.96 -12.75
N GLY A 39 -12.09 25.17 -12.41
CA GLY A 39 -12.70 25.91 -11.30
C GLY A 39 -13.96 26.63 -11.80
N MET A 40 -15.01 26.67 -10.96
CA MET A 40 -16.29 27.39 -11.10
C MET A 40 -17.37 26.77 -12.00
N ILE A 41 -18.49 26.30 -11.41
CA ILE A 41 -19.80 26.97 -11.50
C ILE A 41 -20.55 26.78 -10.17
N ARG A 42 -20.99 27.90 -9.60
CA ARG A 42 -21.86 28.04 -8.43
C ARG A 42 -23.18 28.62 -8.91
N THR A 43 -24.29 27.98 -8.55
CA THR A 43 -25.70 28.46 -8.39
C THR A 43 -26.62 27.26 -8.69
N GLY A 44 -27.64 26.88 -7.94
CA GLY A 44 -28.45 27.51 -6.89
C GLY A 44 -29.87 26.93 -6.99
N LEU A 45 -30.67 27.10 -5.93
CA LEU A 45 -32.12 26.78 -5.77
C LEU A 45 -32.50 25.31 -5.55
N GLU A 46 -33.54 24.95 -4.80
CA GLU A 46 -34.29 25.46 -3.62
C GLU A 46 -35.49 24.50 -3.46
N SER A 47 -35.95 24.30 -2.21
CA SER A 47 -37.28 23.78 -1.81
C SER A 47 -37.59 22.30 -2.12
N GLY A 48 -38.21 21.48 -1.26
CA GLY A 48 -39.01 21.70 -0.06
C GLY A 48 -40.22 20.75 -0.12
N GLY A 49 -40.46 19.93 0.90
CA GLY A 49 -41.72 19.16 0.99
C GLY A 49 -41.66 17.91 1.90
N PRO A 50 -42.44 17.84 3.00
CA PRO A 50 -42.38 16.77 3.98
C PRO A 50 -43.34 15.63 3.64
N VAL A 51 -42.98 14.38 3.97
CA VAL A 51 -43.95 13.26 3.98
C VAL A 51 -43.90 12.51 5.31
N LYS A 52 -45.12 12.29 5.79
CA LYS A 52 -45.61 11.83 7.08
C LYS A 52 -45.07 10.47 7.54
N SER A 53 -44.95 10.40 8.86
CA SER A 53 -44.97 9.20 9.69
C SER A 53 -46.24 8.37 9.51
N ALA A 54 -46.09 7.05 9.54
CA ALA A 54 -47.14 6.11 9.89
C ALA A 54 -46.54 5.08 10.83
N GLU A 55 -47.04 5.10 12.07
CA GLU A 55 -46.89 4.04 13.06
C GLU A 55 -47.73 2.84 12.63
N SER A 56 -47.19 1.64 12.84
CA SER A 56 -48.00 0.46 13.15
C SER A 56 -47.18 -0.51 13.98
N GLU A 57 -47.50 -0.56 15.27
CA GLU A 57 -47.27 -1.71 16.14
C GLU A 57 -48.26 -2.82 15.74
N ASP A 58 -47.79 -4.05 15.53
CA ASP A 58 -48.22 -5.23 16.31
C ASP A 58 -47.72 -6.57 15.73
N ALA A 59 -47.56 -7.50 16.67
CA ALA A 59 -47.53 -8.97 16.56
C ALA A 59 -46.16 -9.67 16.35
N VAL A 60 -45.63 -10.09 17.50
CA VAL A 60 -44.69 -11.19 17.75
C VAL A 60 -45.40 -12.54 17.55
N GLU A 61 -44.81 -13.50 16.83
CA GLU A 61 -44.59 -14.90 17.29
C GLU A 61 -43.89 -15.78 16.24
N ASP A 62 -42.77 -16.38 16.68
CA ASP A 62 -42.12 -17.64 16.32
C ASP A 62 -42.33 -18.28 14.93
N ILE A 63 -41.29 -18.23 14.09
CA ILE A 63 -40.87 -19.36 13.24
C ILE A 63 -39.35 -19.52 13.36
N VAL A 64 -38.96 -20.45 14.24
CA VAL A 64 -37.65 -21.11 14.21
C VAL A 64 -37.63 -22.09 13.04
N SER A 65 -36.45 -22.23 12.41
CA SER A 65 -36.08 -23.17 11.35
C SER A 65 -36.27 -22.71 9.90
N ASN A 66 -35.33 -21.87 9.47
CA ASN A 66 -34.61 -22.05 8.21
C ASN A 66 -33.30 -21.25 8.33
N VAL A 67 -32.25 -21.91 8.79
CA VAL A 67 -30.88 -21.41 8.54
C VAL A 67 -30.64 -21.68 7.07
N GLU A 68 -31.12 -20.77 6.22
CA GLU A 68 -30.48 -20.55 4.94
C GLU A 68 -29.01 -20.27 5.27
N THR A 69 -28.13 -21.16 4.86
CA THR A 69 -26.71 -20.86 4.71
C THR A 69 -26.65 -19.65 3.79
N SER A 70 -26.62 -18.43 4.37
CA SER A 70 -26.45 -17.22 3.59
C SER A 70 -25.16 -17.41 2.82
N GLU A 71 -25.25 -17.42 1.50
CA GLU A 71 -24.09 -17.25 0.64
C GLU A 71 -23.35 -16.03 1.20
N VAL A 72 -22.15 -16.28 1.74
CA VAL A 72 -21.24 -15.21 2.14
C VAL A 72 -20.92 -14.49 0.85
N VAL A 73 -21.55 -13.33 0.65
CA VAL A 73 -21.23 -12.46 -0.47
C VAL A 73 -19.76 -12.10 -0.30
N ASP A 74 -18.97 -12.38 -1.33
CA ASP A 74 -17.52 -12.21 -1.35
C ASP A 74 -17.16 -10.71 -1.31
N GLY A 75 -17.15 -10.13 -0.11
CA GLY A 75 -16.97 -8.69 0.15
C GLY A 75 -15.52 -8.20 0.03
N SER A 76 -14.75 -8.78 -0.88
CA SER A 76 -13.39 -8.32 -1.22
C SER A 76 -13.21 -8.02 -2.71
N GLU A 77 -14.29 -8.01 -3.49
CA GLU A 77 -14.22 -7.93 -4.96
C GLU A 77 -13.36 -6.76 -5.43
N ARG A 78 -13.55 -5.56 -4.86
CA ARG A 78 -12.80 -4.38 -5.30
C ARG A 78 -11.34 -4.41 -4.87
N PHE A 79 -11.08 -4.82 -3.62
CA PHE A 79 -9.70 -5.00 -3.14
C PHE A 79 -8.95 -6.03 -4.00
N ASP A 80 -9.61 -7.14 -4.34
CA ASP A 80 -9.05 -8.22 -5.14
C ASP A 80 -8.85 -7.83 -6.60
N GLN A 81 -9.75 -7.05 -7.19
CA GLN A 81 -9.56 -6.47 -8.52
C GLN A 81 -8.30 -5.59 -8.57
N ILE A 82 -8.12 -4.70 -7.59
CA ILE A 82 -6.92 -3.84 -7.51
C ILE A 82 -5.66 -4.69 -7.25
N LYS A 83 -5.75 -5.72 -6.40
CA LYS A 83 -4.67 -6.68 -6.18
C LYS A 83 -4.29 -7.41 -7.47
N ILE A 84 -5.26 -7.89 -8.25
CA ILE A 84 -5.05 -8.55 -9.54
C ILE A 84 -4.39 -7.59 -10.54
N MET A 85 -4.85 -6.34 -10.60
CA MET A 85 -4.22 -5.29 -11.40
C MET A 85 -2.74 -5.14 -11.02
N TYR A 86 -2.39 -5.13 -9.73
CA TYR A 86 -0.99 -5.06 -9.31
C TYR A 86 -0.19 -6.32 -9.61
N LYS A 87 -0.76 -7.52 -9.48
CA LYS A 87 -0.10 -8.77 -9.92
C LYS A 87 0.25 -8.68 -11.39
N ASN A 88 -0.73 -8.24 -12.19
CA ASN A 88 -0.54 -7.97 -13.60
C ASN A 88 0.59 -6.97 -13.83
N PHE A 89 0.57 -5.82 -13.15
CA PHE A 89 1.59 -4.78 -13.28
C PHE A 89 3.01 -5.26 -12.95
N PHE A 90 3.17 -6.05 -11.87
CA PHE A 90 4.48 -6.58 -11.47
C PHE A 90 5.02 -7.62 -12.45
N SER A 91 4.13 -8.40 -13.07
CA SER A 91 4.49 -9.43 -14.05
C SER A 91 4.58 -8.93 -15.50
N MET A 92 4.20 -7.69 -15.79
CA MET A 92 4.27 -7.17 -17.16
C MET A 92 5.70 -7.22 -17.67
N GLY A 93 5.85 -7.87 -18.81
CA GLY A 93 7.07 -7.89 -19.62
C GLY A 93 7.11 -6.65 -20.50
N ARG A 94 7.24 -6.87 -21.82
CA ARG A 94 7.25 -5.88 -22.92
C ARG A 94 5.91 -5.17 -23.17
N GLU A 95 5.20 -4.85 -22.11
CA GLU A 95 3.81 -4.39 -22.15
C GLU A 95 3.62 -3.06 -21.39
N VAL A 96 2.52 -2.37 -21.68
CA VAL A 96 1.95 -1.35 -20.81
C VAL A 96 0.51 -1.71 -20.46
N MET A 97 0.07 -1.18 -19.33
CA MET A 97 -1.31 -1.27 -18.88
C MET A 97 -2.01 0.06 -19.18
N VAL A 98 -3.22 -0.01 -19.73
CA VAL A 98 -4.10 1.15 -19.88
C VAL A 98 -5.20 1.02 -18.84
N VAL A 99 -5.35 2.06 -18.01
CA VAL A 99 -6.36 2.11 -16.94
C VAL A 99 -7.27 3.32 -17.12
N ASN A 100 -8.50 3.23 -16.60
CA ASN A 100 -9.44 4.36 -16.56
C ASN A 100 -9.18 5.30 -15.35
N GLU A 101 -10.06 6.27 -15.14
CA GLU A 101 -9.99 7.20 -14.01
C GLU A 101 -10.17 6.50 -12.65
N GLN A 102 -10.90 5.38 -12.64
CA GLN A 102 -11.13 4.54 -11.46
C GLN A 102 -9.99 3.54 -11.21
N ASP A 103 -8.91 3.59 -12.01
CA ASP A 103 -7.76 2.67 -11.97
C ASP A 103 -8.11 1.22 -12.31
N GLU A 104 -9.20 1.00 -13.02
CA GLU A 104 -9.54 -0.32 -13.56
C GLU A 104 -8.75 -0.55 -14.86
N MET A 105 -8.22 -1.75 -15.03
CA MET A 105 -7.48 -2.12 -16.24
C MET A 105 -8.45 -2.28 -17.41
N VAL A 106 -8.27 -1.46 -18.44
CA VAL A 106 -9.05 -1.47 -19.68
C VAL A 106 -8.37 -2.31 -20.76
N ALA A 107 -7.04 -2.20 -20.88
CA ALA A 107 -6.28 -2.92 -21.90
C ALA A 107 -4.83 -3.19 -21.49
N ARG A 108 -4.22 -4.15 -22.19
CA ARG A 108 -2.78 -4.42 -22.18
C ARG A 108 -2.25 -4.26 -23.59
N ILE A 109 -1.15 -3.53 -23.72
CA ILE A 109 -0.56 -3.21 -25.02
C ILE A 109 0.86 -3.75 -25.05
N ASN A 110 1.13 -4.71 -25.93
CA ASN A 110 2.47 -5.16 -26.24
C ASN A 110 3.18 -4.10 -27.10
N LEU A 111 4.34 -3.64 -26.65
CA LEU A 111 5.06 -2.54 -27.31
C LEU A 111 5.52 -2.90 -28.72
N GLN A 112 5.99 -4.13 -28.92
CA GLN A 112 6.52 -4.59 -30.19
C GLN A 112 5.40 -4.74 -31.22
N GLU A 113 4.32 -5.41 -30.84
CA GLU A 113 3.15 -5.61 -31.70
C GLU A 113 2.54 -4.26 -32.09
N PHE A 114 2.34 -3.36 -31.12
CA PHE A 114 1.79 -2.02 -31.41
C PHE A 114 2.68 -1.22 -32.37
N TYR A 115 4.00 -1.29 -32.20
CA TYR A 115 4.95 -0.64 -33.11
C TYR A 115 4.90 -1.23 -34.52
N GLU A 116 4.83 -2.55 -34.67
CA GLU A 116 4.75 -3.24 -35.96
C GLU A 116 3.44 -2.93 -36.71
N GLU A 117 2.32 -2.84 -35.98
CA GLU A 117 1.01 -2.56 -36.55
C GLU A 117 0.82 -1.09 -36.94
N ASN A 118 1.30 -0.16 -36.10
CA ASN A 118 1.01 1.27 -36.26
C ASN A 118 2.18 2.09 -36.79
N GLY A 119 3.41 1.56 -36.73
CA GLY A 119 4.64 2.26 -37.12
C GLY A 119 5.00 3.44 -36.22
N ILE A 120 4.43 3.54 -35.02
CA ILE A 120 4.64 4.65 -34.08
C ILE A 120 5.63 4.23 -33.00
N ASP A 121 6.81 4.86 -32.96
CA ASP A 121 7.87 4.54 -32.00
C ASP A 121 7.43 4.84 -30.55
N PRO A 122 7.46 3.82 -29.65
CA PRO A 122 7.17 3.98 -28.23
C PRO A 122 8.02 5.05 -27.55
N GLY A 123 9.27 5.22 -27.96
CA GLY A 123 10.17 6.21 -27.40
C GLY A 123 11.63 5.78 -27.44
N LYS A 124 12.48 6.71 -26.98
CA LYS A 124 13.94 6.52 -27.04
C LYS A 124 14.38 5.24 -26.31
N GLY A 125 15.32 4.54 -26.92
CA GLY A 125 15.86 3.25 -26.45
C GLY A 125 15.11 2.02 -26.99
N PHE A 126 13.86 2.18 -27.43
CA PHE A 126 13.03 1.04 -27.82
C PHE A 126 13.61 0.28 -29.01
N ALA A 127 13.98 0.98 -30.08
CA ALA A 127 14.55 0.36 -31.28
C ALA A 127 15.88 -0.36 -31.04
N GLU A 128 16.69 0.06 -30.05
CA GLU A 128 18.01 -0.53 -29.78
C GLU A 128 17.95 -1.68 -28.78
N GLN A 129 17.07 -1.60 -27.78
CA GLN A 129 17.07 -2.48 -26.60
C GLN A 129 15.74 -3.23 -26.41
N GLY A 130 14.74 -2.96 -27.26
CA GLY A 130 13.37 -3.42 -27.07
C GLY A 130 12.69 -2.81 -25.85
N MET A 131 13.23 -1.71 -25.30
CA MET A 131 12.78 -1.08 -24.06
C MET A 131 12.88 0.45 -24.11
N VAL A 132 11.92 1.11 -23.47
CA VAL A 132 11.85 2.57 -23.41
C VAL A 132 12.67 3.08 -22.22
N THR A 133 13.71 3.88 -22.48
CA THR A 133 14.66 4.33 -21.45
C THR A 133 14.37 5.73 -20.92
N ASP A 134 13.84 6.63 -21.76
CA ASP A 134 13.56 8.03 -21.40
C ASP A 134 12.05 8.36 -21.37
N GLY A 135 11.22 7.35 -21.12
CA GLY A 135 9.76 7.47 -21.10
C GLY A 135 9.11 7.47 -22.48
N PHE A 136 7.80 7.22 -22.53
CA PHE A 136 7.07 7.10 -23.79
C PHE A 136 6.86 8.44 -24.48
N SER A 137 6.95 8.44 -25.81
CA SER A 137 6.70 9.60 -26.65
C SER A 137 5.23 10.05 -26.53
N GLY A 138 4.97 11.37 -26.68
CA GLY A 138 3.60 11.91 -26.62
C GLY A 138 2.70 11.33 -27.70
N ALA A 139 3.20 11.26 -28.94
CA ALA A 139 2.49 10.70 -30.09
C ALA A 139 2.11 9.23 -29.88
N TRP A 140 3.01 8.43 -29.30
CA TRP A 140 2.69 7.03 -29.01
C TRP A 140 1.63 6.89 -27.92
N LYS A 141 1.71 7.68 -26.84
CA LYS A 141 0.69 7.66 -25.77
C LYS A 141 -0.69 8.01 -26.30
N GLU A 142 -0.76 9.02 -27.18
CA GLU A 142 -2.01 9.44 -27.81
C GLU A 142 -2.58 8.34 -28.71
N ALA A 143 -1.76 7.75 -29.58
CA ALA A 143 -2.17 6.64 -30.44
C ALA A 143 -2.64 5.41 -29.66
N VAL A 144 -1.98 5.06 -28.55
CA VAL A 144 -2.41 3.95 -27.68
C VAL A 144 -3.79 4.23 -27.08
N ARG A 145 -4.02 5.43 -26.57
CA ARG A 145 -5.33 5.81 -25.99
C ARG A 145 -6.43 5.79 -27.02
N GLU A 146 -6.18 6.34 -28.21
CA GLU A 146 -7.13 6.32 -29.32
C GLU A 146 -7.45 4.88 -29.75
N SER A 147 -6.43 4.02 -29.88
CA SER A 147 -6.63 2.61 -30.24
C SER A 147 -7.48 1.86 -29.22
N VAL A 148 -7.27 2.11 -27.92
CA VAL A 148 -8.06 1.47 -26.85
C VAL A 148 -9.48 2.05 -26.81
N ALA A 149 -9.63 3.37 -26.97
CA ALA A 149 -10.93 4.03 -27.04
C ALA A 149 -11.75 3.62 -28.27
N LEU A 150 -11.14 3.24 -29.40
CA LEU A 150 -11.86 2.69 -30.54
C LEU A 150 -12.48 1.31 -30.25
N GLY A 151 -11.89 0.55 -29.32
CA GLY A 151 -12.36 -0.76 -28.88
C GLY A 151 -13.20 -0.74 -27.60
N SER A 152 -13.48 0.43 -27.03
CA SER A 152 -14.19 0.60 -25.76
C SER A 152 -15.07 1.85 -25.75
N ASP A 153 -15.91 2.03 -24.74
CA ASP A 153 -16.77 3.22 -24.61
C ASP A 153 -16.10 4.35 -23.79
N TYR A 154 -14.76 4.36 -23.68
CA TYR A 154 -14.00 5.34 -22.90
C TYR A 154 -13.53 6.52 -23.76
N ASP A 155 -13.52 7.73 -23.17
CA ASP A 155 -12.82 8.87 -23.76
C ASP A 155 -11.29 8.62 -23.68
N PRO A 156 -10.52 8.82 -24.78
CA PRO A 156 -9.06 8.73 -24.75
C PRO A 156 -8.38 9.56 -23.64
N GLN A 157 -8.96 10.69 -23.25
CA GLN A 157 -8.39 11.57 -22.21
C GLN A 157 -8.50 10.98 -20.81
N ASP A 158 -9.50 10.14 -20.58
CA ASP A 158 -9.76 9.46 -19.30
C ASP A 158 -8.83 8.23 -19.11
N LEU A 159 -8.13 7.83 -20.18
CA LEU A 159 -7.22 6.69 -20.19
C LEU A 159 -5.79 7.08 -19.78
N ARG A 160 -5.26 6.38 -18.79
CA ARG A 160 -3.89 6.53 -18.28
C ARG A 160 -3.05 5.31 -18.65
N ILE A 161 -1.83 5.57 -19.09
CA ILE A 161 -0.85 4.51 -19.42
C ILE A 161 0.08 4.32 -18.24
N GLN A 162 0.09 3.12 -17.68
CA GLN A 162 0.99 2.69 -16.62
C GLN A 162 2.04 1.72 -17.17
N SER A 163 3.27 1.83 -16.67
CA SER A 163 4.37 0.97 -17.08
C SER A 163 5.36 0.74 -15.94
N ASN A 164 6.14 -0.32 -16.04
CA ASN A 164 7.14 -0.70 -15.04
C ASN A 164 8.59 -0.50 -15.49
N TRP A 165 8.81 0.03 -16.70
CA TRP A 165 10.13 0.13 -17.34
C TRP A 165 11.15 0.96 -16.60
N GLN A 166 10.74 2.07 -15.98
CA GLN A 166 11.68 2.90 -15.23
C GLN A 166 12.27 2.12 -14.05
N THR A 167 11.50 1.22 -13.44
CA THR A 167 11.96 0.36 -12.34
C THR A 167 12.94 -0.68 -12.86
N ILE A 168 12.59 -1.36 -13.96
CA ILE A 168 13.45 -2.37 -14.60
C ILE A 168 14.76 -1.75 -15.07
N SER A 169 14.68 -0.61 -15.78
CA SER A 169 15.85 0.09 -16.31
C SER A 169 16.81 0.55 -15.22
N LYS A 170 16.29 1.05 -14.08
CA LYS A 170 17.13 1.38 -12.91
C LYS A 170 17.82 0.16 -12.33
N ALA A 171 17.12 -0.98 -12.24
CA ALA A 171 17.70 -2.22 -11.74
C ALA A 171 18.83 -2.74 -12.65
N VAL A 172 18.59 -2.80 -13.97
CA VAL A 172 19.56 -3.27 -14.96
C VAL A 172 20.75 -2.30 -15.11
N SER A 173 20.52 -0.99 -14.96
CA SER A 173 21.60 0.01 -15.06
C SER A 173 22.56 -0.02 -13.86
N ASN A 174 22.21 -0.71 -12.78
CA ASN A 174 23.10 -0.85 -11.62
C ASN A 174 24.22 -1.85 -11.92
N LYS A 175 25.35 -1.35 -12.43
CA LYS A 175 26.53 -2.13 -12.84
C LYS A 175 27.14 -3.06 -11.77
N LYS A 176 26.75 -2.91 -10.50
CA LYS A 176 27.19 -3.81 -9.42
C LYS A 176 26.46 -5.15 -9.46
N GLU A 177 25.29 -5.18 -10.08
CA GLU A 177 24.42 -6.34 -10.19
C GLU A 177 24.57 -6.96 -11.58
N GLN A 178 24.44 -8.27 -11.68
CA GLN A 178 24.59 -9.01 -12.95
C GLN A 178 23.27 -9.09 -13.74
N MET A 179 22.36 -8.14 -13.52
CA MET A 179 21.08 -8.09 -14.22
C MET A 179 21.29 -7.51 -15.62
N THR A 180 20.65 -8.10 -16.62
CA THR A 180 20.69 -7.64 -18.01
C THR A 180 19.28 -7.49 -18.55
N TYR A 181 19.15 -6.71 -19.62
CA TYR A 181 17.89 -6.57 -20.35
C TYR A 181 17.45 -7.88 -21.05
N GLU A 182 18.35 -8.84 -21.21
CA GLU A 182 18.06 -10.16 -21.77
C GLU A 182 17.41 -11.11 -20.76
N ASN A 183 17.63 -10.92 -19.45
CA ASN A 183 17.14 -11.80 -18.40
C ASN A 183 16.18 -11.13 -17.40
N THR A 184 15.88 -9.85 -17.60
CA THR A 184 14.98 -9.07 -16.74
C THR A 184 13.92 -8.40 -17.60
N HIS A 185 12.69 -8.87 -17.50
CA HIS A 185 11.59 -8.39 -18.33
C HIS A 185 10.48 -7.72 -17.51
N SER A 186 10.39 -8.03 -16.23
CA SER A 186 9.33 -7.54 -15.33
C SER A 186 9.89 -7.05 -13.99
N ILE A 187 9.08 -6.32 -13.20
CA ILE A 187 9.43 -6.02 -11.80
C ILE A 187 9.56 -7.33 -11.01
N LEU A 188 8.71 -8.32 -11.30
CA LEU A 188 8.76 -9.61 -10.63
C LEU A 188 10.11 -10.32 -10.86
N ASP A 189 10.74 -10.18 -12.03
CA ASP A 189 12.10 -10.71 -12.27
C ASP A 189 13.13 -10.02 -11.38
N VAL A 190 13.02 -8.69 -11.22
CA VAL A 190 13.88 -7.92 -10.31
C VAL A 190 13.69 -8.38 -8.88
N VAL A 191 12.43 -8.47 -8.43
CA VAL A 191 12.09 -8.93 -7.08
C VAL A 191 12.63 -10.34 -6.86
N ASN A 192 12.38 -11.29 -7.77
CA ASN A 192 12.86 -12.66 -7.68
C ASN A 192 14.39 -12.77 -7.65
N TYR A 193 15.08 -11.98 -8.48
CA TYR A 193 16.55 -11.96 -8.52
C TYR A 193 17.14 -11.65 -7.14
N PHE A 194 16.61 -10.63 -6.45
CA PHE A 194 17.09 -10.27 -5.12
C PHE A 194 16.49 -11.16 -4.03
N ALA A 195 15.20 -11.47 -4.07
CA ALA A 195 14.50 -12.30 -3.10
C ALA A 195 15.11 -13.70 -2.95
N ASN A 196 15.66 -14.25 -4.03
CA ASN A 196 16.28 -15.58 -4.07
C ASN A 196 17.76 -15.58 -3.66
N LYS A 197 18.37 -14.42 -3.36
CA LYS A 197 19.73 -14.40 -2.80
C LYS A 197 19.72 -15.06 -1.42
N GLU A 198 20.73 -15.85 -1.12
CA GLU A 198 20.89 -16.48 0.19
C GLU A 198 21.19 -15.42 1.27
N VAL A 199 20.61 -15.61 2.46
CA VAL A 199 20.92 -14.79 3.61
C VAL A 199 22.19 -15.30 4.27
N ARG A 200 23.23 -14.45 4.32
CA ARG A 200 24.44 -14.74 5.09
C ARG A 200 24.07 -15.02 6.54
N GLU A 201 24.52 -16.17 7.06
CA GLU A 201 24.21 -16.65 8.42
C GLU A 201 22.71 -16.96 8.65
N GLY A 202 21.91 -17.03 7.57
CA GLY A 202 20.47 -17.27 7.61
C GLY A 202 20.05 -18.71 7.33
N GLU A 203 20.89 -19.68 7.71
CA GLU A 203 20.56 -21.11 7.64
C GLU A 203 20.27 -21.67 6.23
N GLY A 204 20.86 -21.07 5.18
CA GLY A 204 20.65 -21.49 3.79
C GLY A 204 19.34 -21.01 3.17
N LEU A 205 18.55 -20.22 3.90
CA LEU A 205 17.31 -19.63 3.38
C LEU A 205 17.62 -18.48 2.43
N SER A 206 16.79 -18.35 1.39
CA SER A 206 16.73 -17.13 0.59
C SER A 206 16.19 -15.96 1.41
N ARG A 207 16.37 -14.73 0.92
CA ARG A 207 15.90 -13.52 1.63
C ARG A 207 14.40 -13.54 1.91
N HIS A 208 13.58 -14.02 0.97
CA HIS A 208 12.13 -14.03 1.15
C HIS A 208 11.67 -15.14 2.12
N GLU A 209 12.25 -16.34 2.02
CA GLU A 209 12.02 -17.43 2.99
C GLU A 209 12.43 -17.00 4.39
N TYR A 210 13.62 -16.41 4.54
CA TYR A 210 14.11 -15.94 5.83
C TYR A 210 13.16 -14.92 6.46
N VAL A 211 12.71 -13.93 5.70
CA VAL A 211 11.75 -12.92 6.20
C VAL A 211 10.45 -13.58 6.64
N ARG A 212 9.89 -14.51 5.83
CA ARG A 212 8.64 -15.20 6.13
C ARG A 212 8.75 -16.07 7.38
N GLU A 213 9.82 -16.85 7.49
CA GLU A 213 9.99 -17.88 8.53
C GLU A 213 10.56 -17.33 9.84
N LYS A 214 11.47 -16.36 9.78
CA LYS A 214 12.26 -15.91 10.94
C LYS A 214 11.75 -14.61 11.55
N ILE A 215 10.80 -13.91 10.91
CA ILE A 215 10.17 -12.77 11.57
C ILE A 215 9.35 -13.23 12.78
N SER A 216 9.63 -12.60 13.91
CA SER A 216 8.96 -12.86 15.18
C SER A 216 8.32 -11.59 15.69
N PHE A 217 7.14 -11.75 16.27
CA PHE A 217 6.39 -10.67 16.89
C PHE A 217 6.48 -10.79 18.39
N THR A 218 6.29 -9.67 19.08
CA THR A 218 6.39 -9.55 20.54
C THR A 218 5.14 -8.86 21.10
N GLY A 219 5.06 -8.70 22.42
CA GLY A 219 3.98 -7.91 23.05
C GLY A 219 2.60 -8.51 22.85
N ASN A 220 1.59 -7.66 22.58
CA ASN A 220 0.22 -8.11 22.34
C ASN A 220 0.07 -8.74 20.95
N LEU A 221 0.86 -8.30 19.96
CA LEU A 221 0.85 -8.89 18.62
C LEU A 221 1.20 -10.39 18.67
N ALA A 222 2.14 -10.80 19.52
CA ALA A 222 2.48 -12.22 19.71
C ALA A 222 1.35 -13.07 20.33
N LYS A 223 0.35 -12.44 20.94
CA LYS A 223 -0.79 -13.08 21.60
C LYS A 223 -2.06 -13.09 20.75
N THR A 224 -2.03 -12.49 19.55
CA THR A 224 -3.15 -12.51 18.59
C THR A 224 -3.41 -13.93 18.08
N ALA A 225 -4.57 -14.11 17.45
CA ALA A 225 -4.93 -15.39 16.83
C ALA A 225 -3.83 -15.86 15.86
N PRO A 226 -3.50 -17.18 15.82
CA PRO A 226 -2.48 -17.69 14.91
C PRO A 226 -2.70 -17.31 13.45
N VAL A 227 -3.96 -17.25 13.00
CA VAL A 227 -4.33 -16.86 11.63
C VAL A 227 -3.87 -15.44 11.30
N PHE A 228 -4.07 -14.47 12.21
CA PHE A 228 -3.60 -13.10 12.04
C PHE A 228 -2.08 -13.03 11.88
N GLN A 229 -1.34 -13.75 12.73
CA GLN A 229 0.12 -13.74 12.67
C GLN A 229 0.66 -14.45 11.42
N LEU A 230 0.01 -15.53 10.99
CA LEU A 230 0.36 -16.23 9.76
C LEU A 230 0.17 -15.32 8.55
N GLU A 231 -0.96 -14.61 8.48
CA GLU A 231 -1.25 -13.68 7.39
C GLU A 231 -0.29 -12.50 7.38
N LEU A 232 0.03 -11.93 8.56
CA LEU A 232 1.06 -10.88 8.65
C LEU A 232 2.43 -11.39 8.16
N ARG A 233 2.86 -12.60 8.56
CA ARG A 233 4.13 -13.20 8.09
C ARG A 233 4.13 -13.41 6.57
N ARG A 234 3.01 -13.86 6.01
CA ARG A 234 2.82 -14.02 4.56
C ARG A 234 2.99 -12.68 3.83
N CYS A 235 2.50 -11.59 4.40
CA CYS A 235 2.62 -10.26 3.81
C CYS A 235 4.04 -9.66 3.87
N MET A 236 4.90 -10.09 4.79
CA MET A 236 6.23 -9.46 4.99
C MET A 236 7.15 -9.54 3.76
N PRO A 237 7.28 -10.68 3.05
CA PRO A 237 7.98 -10.70 1.77
C PRO A 237 7.41 -9.72 0.74
N GLY A 238 6.07 -9.61 0.65
CA GLY A 238 5.40 -8.64 -0.21
C GLY A 238 5.79 -7.20 0.12
N LEU A 239 5.85 -6.86 1.41
CA LEU A 239 6.31 -5.55 1.89
C LEU A 239 7.76 -5.28 1.47
N CYS A 240 8.67 -6.22 1.66
CA CYS A 240 10.07 -6.10 1.19
C CYS A 240 10.17 -5.90 -0.32
N GLY A 241 9.28 -6.56 -1.08
CA GLY A 241 9.15 -6.41 -2.52
C GLY A 241 8.70 -5.00 -2.94
N VAL A 242 7.71 -4.44 -2.25
CA VAL A 242 7.22 -3.07 -2.48
C VAL A 242 8.26 -2.02 -2.10
N GLU A 243 8.91 -2.18 -0.94
CA GLU A 243 9.82 -1.17 -0.38
C GLU A 243 11.13 -1.07 -1.15
N SER A 244 11.74 -2.21 -1.50
CA SER A 244 13.08 -2.22 -2.10
C SER A 244 13.26 -3.22 -3.23
N SER A 245 12.23 -3.98 -3.59
CA SER A 245 12.37 -5.17 -4.44
C SER A 245 13.45 -6.13 -3.91
N PHE A 246 13.56 -6.26 -2.58
CA PHE A 246 14.61 -6.99 -1.87
C PHE A 246 16.05 -6.49 -2.08
N ASN A 247 16.24 -5.32 -2.69
CA ASN A 247 17.56 -4.75 -2.93
C ASN A 247 18.01 -3.89 -1.73
N ASP A 248 18.90 -4.45 -0.92
CA ASP A 248 19.47 -3.81 0.27
C ASP A 248 20.40 -2.63 -0.02
N ALA A 249 20.83 -2.45 -1.28
CA ALA A 249 21.62 -1.30 -1.71
C ALA A 249 20.78 -0.07 -2.05
N VAL A 250 19.45 -0.20 -2.13
CA VAL A 250 18.55 0.91 -2.44
C VAL A 250 18.46 1.86 -1.25
N ILE A 251 18.69 3.14 -1.53
CA ILE A 251 18.49 4.24 -0.58
C ILE A 251 17.43 5.17 -1.17
N SER A 252 16.36 5.42 -0.42
CA SER A 252 15.33 6.36 -0.86
C SER A 252 15.83 7.81 -0.90
N LYS A 253 15.11 8.70 -1.59
CA LYS A 253 15.45 10.15 -1.54
C LYS A 253 15.30 10.73 -0.13
N THR A 254 14.45 10.14 0.71
CA THR A 254 14.27 10.50 2.13
C THR A 254 15.29 9.80 3.04
N GLY A 255 16.19 8.99 2.48
CA GLY A 255 17.26 8.32 3.21
C GLY A 255 16.87 7.02 3.89
N ALA A 256 15.70 6.45 3.57
CA ALA A 256 15.30 5.10 3.96
C ALA A 256 16.25 4.06 3.35
N ARG A 257 16.55 2.98 4.07
CA ARG A 257 17.58 2.00 3.64
C ARG A 257 17.25 0.56 4.03
N GLY A 258 17.94 -0.36 3.37
CA GLY A 258 17.78 -1.79 3.59
C GLY A 258 16.56 -2.34 2.87
N ILE A 259 16.33 -3.63 3.04
CA ILE A 259 15.25 -4.35 2.36
C ILE A 259 13.87 -3.84 2.80
N PHE A 260 13.75 -3.53 4.09
CA PHE A 260 12.54 -2.97 4.69
C PHE A 260 12.44 -1.44 4.53
N GLN A 261 13.44 -0.77 3.93
CA GLN A 261 13.48 0.71 3.83
C GLN A 261 13.21 1.41 5.18
N PHE A 262 13.94 1.03 6.22
CA PHE A 262 13.84 1.73 7.49
C PHE A 262 14.33 3.18 7.36
N MET A 263 13.54 4.13 7.87
CA MET A 263 13.99 5.49 8.11
C MET A 263 15.01 5.50 9.25
N PRO A 264 16.09 6.29 9.15
CA PRO A 264 17.03 6.44 10.26
C PRO A 264 16.34 6.85 11.56
N THR A 265 15.37 7.77 11.51
CA THR A 265 14.61 8.20 12.68
C THR A 265 13.86 7.05 13.34
N THR A 266 13.18 6.20 12.56
CA THR A 266 12.51 5.00 13.07
C THR A 266 13.50 4.04 13.73
N TRP A 267 14.64 3.78 13.08
CA TRP A 267 15.65 2.87 13.62
C TRP A 267 16.23 3.36 14.96
N HIS A 268 16.52 4.66 15.07
CA HIS A 268 17.11 5.23 16.27
C HIS A 268 16.09 5.49 17.37
N LYS A 269 15.01 6.22 17.07
CA LYS A 269 14.05 6.70 18.08
C LYS A 269 13.03 5.63 18.45
N GLU A 270 12.48 4.92 17.46
CA GLU A 270 11.45 3.92 17.72
C GLU A 270 12.04 2.60 18.17
N LEU A 271 13.14 2.15 17.56
CA LEU A 271 13.75 0.85 17.86
C LEU A 271 14.91 0.91 18.85
N GLY A 272 15.43 2.11 19.16
CA GLY A 272 16.52 2.27 20.13
C GLY A 272 17.87 1.72 19.65
N ARG A 273 18.06 1.61 18.34
CA ARG A 273 19.26 1.01 17.73
C ARG A 273 20.13 2.14 17.14
N PRO A 274 21.32 2.44 17.68
CA PRO A 274 22.11 3.61 17.28
C PRO A 274 23.04 3.36 16.07
N ASP A 275 23.05 2.14 15.53
CA ASP A 275 24.02 1.64 14.54
C ASP A 275 23.64 1.92 13.08
N PHE A 276 22.53 2.62 12.82
CA PHE A 276 22.03 2.90 11.46
C PHE A 276 22.65 4.15 10.84
N ALA A 277 23.97 4.14 10.75
CA ALA A 277 24.73 5.24 10.17
C ALA A 277 24.79 5.16 8.62
N PRO A 278 24.94 6.30 7.92
CA PRO A 278 25.23 6.33 6.48
C PRO A 278 26.40 5.44 6.10
N GLY A 279 26.21 4.59 5.08
CA GLY A 279 27.25 3.72 4.55
C GLY A 279 27.53 2.45 5.35
N ILE A 280 26.82 2.20 6.45
CA ILE A 280 26.89 0.93 7.19
C ILE A 280 25.69 0.07 6.79
N PRO A 281 25.91 -1.04 6.05
CA PRO A 281 24.83 -1.96 5.72
C PRO A 281 24.34 -2.67 6.99
N VAL A 282 23.02 -2.73 7.17
CA VAL A 282 22.43 -3.53 8.24
C VAL A 282 22.11 -4.92 7.70
N PRO A 283 22.59 -6.01 8.34
CA PRO A 283 22.26 -7.37 7.91
C PRO A 283 20.75 -7.63 7.91
N LEU A 284 20.25 -8.43 6.97
CA LEU A 284 18.82 -8.77 6.88
C LEU A 284 18.29 -9.41 8.17
N ILE A 285 19.11 -10.19 8.88
CA ILE A 285 18.77 -10.76 10.18
C ILE A 285 18.32 -9.67 11.16
N GLU A 286 19.08 -8.58 11.26
CA GLU A 286 18.75 -7.47 12.15
C GLU A 286 17.58 -6.64 11.64
N GLN A 287 17.46 -6.46 10.32
CA GLN A 287 16.30 -5.80 9.73
C GLN A 287 15.00 -6.58 10.00
N THR A 288 15.04 -7.91 9.93
CA THR A 288 13.89 -8.80 10.16
C THR A 288 13.44 -8.73 11.61
N LYS A 289 14.37 -8.74 12.57
CA LYS A 289 14.07 -8.52 14.00
C LYS A 289 13.46 -7.13 14.23
N ALA A 290 14.08 -6.10 13.68
CA ALA A 290 13.61 -4.72 13.76
C ALA A 290 12.20 -4.54 13.19
N ALA A 291 11.87 -5.23 12.08
CA ALA A 291 10.54 -5.19 11.48
C ALA A 291 9.49 -5.81 12.41
N GLY A 292 9.79 -6.99 12.97
CA GLY A 292 8.91 -7.64 13.95
C GLY A 292 8.65 -6.79 15.19
N GLU A 293 9.69 -6.15 15.73
CA GLU A 293 9.59 -5.19 16.84
C GLU A 293 8.74 -3.96 16.47
N LEU A 294 8.95 -3.39 15.28
CA LEU A 294 8.21 -2.22 14.81
C LEU A 294 6.73 -2.53 14.65
N PHE A 295 6.38 -3.63 13.97
CA PHE A 295 4.99 -4.06 13.82
C PHE A 295 4.32 -4.36 15.17
N SER A 296 5.06 -4.91 16.12
CA SER A 296 4.55 -5.13 17.48
C SER A 296 4.20 -3.80 18.18
N LYS A 297 5.06 -2.77 18.01
CA LYS A 297 4.79 -1.42 18.53
C LYS A 297 3.63 -0.73 17.82
N MET A 298 3.56 -0.84 16.49
CA MET A 298 2.45 -0.31 15.69
C MET A 298 1.12 -0.93 16.09
N TYR A 299 1.09 -2.25 16.30
CA TYR A 299 -0.11 -2.97 16.77
C TYR A 299 -0.63 -2.41 18.10
N ASP A 300 0.27 -2.13 19.05
CA ASP A 300 -0.11 -1.58 20.35
C ASP A 300 -0.53 -0.10 20.29
N ARG A 301 0.03 0.68 19.36
CA ARG A 301 -0.18 2.13 19.26
C ARG A 301 -1.28 2.57 18.31
N LEU A 302 -1.54 1.83 17.24
CA LEU A 302 -2.58 2.19 16.29
C LEU A 302 -3.95 2.39 16.98
N PRO A 303 -4.38 1.51 17.91
CA PRO A 303 -5.63 1.74 18.64
C PRO A 303 -5.66 3.06 19.42
N TYR A 304 -4.54 3.49 19.99
CA TYR A 304 -4.45 4.76 20.72
C TYR A 304 -4.75 5.95 19.81
N TRP A 305 -4.30 5.91 18.55
CA TRP A 305 -4.58 6.95 17.56
C TRP A 305 -6.00 6.89 16.97
N CYS A 306 -6.79 5.88 17.34
CA CYS A 306 -8.19 5.77 16.92
C CYS A 306 -9.17 6.13 18.04
N TYR A 307 -8.75 6.94 19.02
CA TYR A 307 -9.61 7.54 20.03
C TYR A 307 -9.81 9.03 19.74
N GLU A 308 -11.01 9.53 20.04
CA GLU A 308 -11.28 10.97 20.11
C GLU A 308 -10.47 11.61 21.24
N GLU A 309 -10.00 12.85 21.04
CA GLU A 309 -9.04 13.57 21.90
C GLU A 309 -9.17 13.24 23.41
N GLU A 310 -8.05 12.82 23.98
CA GLU A 310 -7.85 12.25 25.32
C GLU A 310 -8.38 10.82 25.56
N PRO A 311 -7.56 9.89 26.12
CA PRO A 311 -7.96 8.51 26.44
C PRO A 311 -9.08 8.37 27.50
N TYR A 312 -9.75 9.48 27.85
CA TYR A 312 -10.78 9.57 28.87
C TYR A 312 -12.12 10.15 28.36
N SER A 313 -12.26 10.53 27.08
CA SER A 313 -13.50 11.10 26.49
C SER A 313 -14.45 10.06 25.86
N GLY A 314 -14.00 8.83 25.62
CA GLY A 314 -14.86 7.62 25.59
C GLY A 314 -15.25 7.03 24.24
N ARG A 315 -14.92 7.68 23.11
CA ARG A 315 -15.20 7.15 21.77
C ARG A 315 -14.00 6.41 21.19
N ASN A 316 -14.20 5.16 20.77
CA ASN A 316 -13.20 4.35 20.08
C ASN A 316 -13.72 4.00 18.68
N TYR A 317 -13.15 4.67 17.68
CA TYR A 317 -13.58 4.53 16.29
C TYR A 317 -13.30 3.13 15.71
N LEU A 318 -12.27 2.42 16.21
CA LEU A 318 -12.04 1.03 15.82
C LEU A 318 -13.09 0.09 16.40
N GLU A 319 -13.57 0.33 17.64
CA GLU A 319 -14.64 -0.50 18.22
C GLU A 319 -15.98 -0.28 17.49
N GLU A 320 -16.24 0.92 16.96
CA GLU A 320 -17.40 1.16 16.09
C GLU A 320 -17.31 0.36 14.78
N ILE A 321 -16.16 0.39 14.10
CA ILE A 321 -15.95 -0.40 12.89
C ILE A 321 -16.07 -1.90 13.21
N LYS A 322 -15.47 -2.34 14.32
CA LYS A 322 -15.48 -3.74 14.75
C LYS A 322 -16.88 -4.30 15.00
N GLN A 323 -17.84 -3.48 15.40
CA GLN A 323 -19.25 -3.89 15.58
C GLN A 323 -19.93 -4.34 14.28
N ILE A 324 -19.36 -4.02 13.11
CA ILE A 324 -19.89 -4.42 11.80
C ILE A 324 -19.48 -5.86 11.45
N PHE A 325 -18.43 -6.38 12.09
CA PHE A 325 -17.87 -7.69 11.77
C PHE A 325 -18.56 -8.81 12.55
N ALA A 326 -18.71 -9.97 11.89
CA ALA A 326 -19.33 -11.14 12.50
C ALA A 326 -18.50 -11.69 13.66
N SER A 327 -17.18 -11.52 13.60
CA SER A 327 -16.27 -11.94 14.65
C SER A 327 -15.09 -10.98 14.81
N LYS A 328 -14.43 -11.09 15.96
CA LYS A 328 -13.17 -10.37 16.21
C LYS A 328 -12.08 -10.78 15.20
N ASP A 329 -12.02 -12.06 14.86
CA ASP A 329 -11.00 -12.59 13.95
C ASP A 329 -11.19 -12.03 12.54
N ASP A 330 -12.44 -11.89 12.07
CA ASP A 330 -12.74 -11.26 10.77
C ASP A 330 -12.33 -9.78 10.75
N PHE A 331 -12.62 -9.05 11.83
CA PHE A 331 -12.18 -7.66 11.97
C PHE A 331 -10.66 -7.55 11.94
N GLU A 332 -9.98 -8.38 12.74
CA GLU A 332 -8.52 -8.36 12.83
C GLU A 332 -7.90 -8.71 11.46
N GLN A 333 -8.35 -9.78 10.82
CA GLN A 333 -7.77 -10.28 9.57
C GLN A 333 -8.06 -9.39 8.36
N TYR A 334 -9.31 -8.95 8.19
CA TYR A 334 -9.75 -8.34 6.92
C TYR A 334 -9.75 -6.82 6.96
N PHE A 335 -9.66 -6.18 8.14
CA PHE A 335 -9.61 -4.72 8.25
C PHE A 335 -8.41 -4.22 9.04
N PHE A 336 -8.19 -4.73 10.26
CA PHE A 336 -7.14 -4.20 11.13
C PHE A 336 -5.73 -4.54 10.62
N LEU A 337 -5.52 -5.74 10.08
CA LEU A 337 -4.24 -6.12 9.48
C LEU A 337 -3.87 -5.22 8.29
N PRO A 338 -4.76 -4.96 7.31
CA PRO A 338 -4.54 -3.91 6.31
C PRO A 338 -4.18 -2.54 6.89
N CYS A 339 -4.88 -2.08 7.93
CA CYS A 339 -4.55 -0.82 8.60
C CYS A 339 -3.15 -0.84 9.22
N LEU A 340 -2.77 -1.95 9.84
CA LEU A 340 -1.45 -2.16 10.43
C LEU A 340 -0.35 -2.16 9.36
N LEU A 341 -0.57 -2.83 8.22
CA LEU A 341 0.34 -2.81 7.08
C LEU A 341 0.48 -1.40 6.51
N ASN A 342 -0.62 -0.66 6.34
CA ASN A 342 -0.58 0.70 5.81
C ASN A 342 0.09 1.70 6.77
N SER A 343 -0.04 1.46 8.08
CA SER A 343 0.66 2.24 9.12
C SER A 343 2.19 2.16 8.96
N TYR A 344 2.72 1.13 8.31
CA TYR A 344 4.15 1.07 7.98
C TYR A 344 4.57 2.23 7.06
N ASN A 345 3.69 2.58 6.13
CA ASN A 345 3.90 3.61 5.12
C ASN A 345 3.44 5.00 5.59
N THR A 346 2.23 5.13 6.14
CA THR A 346 1.64 6.41 6.53
C THR A 346 1.90 6.81 7.98
N GLY A 347 2.46 5.90 8.78
CA GLY A 347 2.53 6.05 10.23
C GLY A 347 1.19 5.73 10.91
N GLU A 348 1.31 5.32 12.18
CA GLU A 348 0.18 4.93 13.04
C GLU A 348 -0.79 6.10 13.27
N GLN A 349 -0.25 7.32 13.42
CA GLN A 349 -1.05 8.53 13.60
C GLN A 349 -1.87 8.85 12.35
N GLY A 350 -1.27 8.86 11.17
CA GLY A 350 -1.98 9.17 9.93
C GLY A 350 -3.06 8.13 9.61
N MET A 351 -2.80 6.86 9.93
CA MET A 351 -3.80 5.81 9.82
C MET A 351 -4.94 6.01 10.83
N GLY A 352 -4.62 6.38 12.07
CA GLY A 352 -5.62 6.71 13.08
C GLY A 352 -6.49 7.90 12.66
N GLU A 353 -5.89 9.02 12.24
CA GLU A 353 -6.58 10.21 11.73
C GLU A 353 -7.54 9.87 10.57
N LEU A 354 -7.14 8.95 9.67
CA LEU A 354 -8.00 8.48 8.59
C LEU A 354 -9.18 7.63 9.11
N VAL A 355 -8.96 6.71 10.05
CA VAL A 355 -10.03 5.93 10.68
C VAL A 355 -11.05 6.85 11.33
N GLN A 356 -10.60 7.85 12.09
CA GLN A 356 -11.48 8.82 12.75
C GLN A 356 -12.35 9.56 11.72
N ALA A 357 -11.72 10.19 10.73
CA ALA A 357 -12.41 10.97 9.72
C ALA A 357 -13.40 10.14 8.89
N PHE A 358 -13.07 8.89 8.59
CA PHE A 358 -13.95 7.99 7.84
C PHE A 358 -15.23 7.64 8.61
N VAL A 359 -15.13 7.46 9.93
CA VAL A 359 -16.30 7.20 10.79
C VAL A 359 -17.12 8.47 10.99
N GLU A 360 -16.47 9.61 11.24
CA GLU A 360 -17.15 10.89 11.54
C GLU A 360 -17.94 11.47 10.37
N THR A 361 -17.44 11.27 9.14
CA THR A 361 -18.11 11.78 7.93
C THR A 361 -19.38 11.02 7.56
N GLY A 362 -19.71 9.94 8.27
CA GLY A 362 -20.90 9.13 8.01
C GLY A 362 -20.73 8.11 6.88
N THR A 363 -19.56 8.08 6.24
CA THR A 363 -19.23 7.16 5.15
C THR A 363 -19.38 5.69 5.56
N LEU A 364 -18.95 5.34 6.78
CA LEU A 364 -19.14 4.00 7.34
C LEU A 364 -20.63 3.60 7.38
N ALA A 365 -21.49 4.49 7.86
CA ALA A 365 -22.92 4.22 7.98
C ALA A 365 -23.62 4.08 6.61
N GLU A 366 -23.10 4.72 5.57
CA GLU A 366 -23.56 4.54 4.19
C GLU A 366 -23.17 3.16 3.65
N ILE A 367 -21.92 2.75 3.87
CA ILE A 367 -21.41 1.45 3.41
C ILE A 367 -22.13 0.31 4.12
N THR A 368 -22.28 0.37 5.45
CA THR A 368 -22.96 -0.68 6.24
C THR A 368 -24.45 -0.82 5.89
N ARG A 369 -25.12 0.26 5.47
CA ARG A 369 -26.52 0.18 5.00
C ARG A 369 -26.65 -0.56 3.66
N ASN A 370 -25.63 -0.47 2.81
CA ASN A 370 -25.64 -1.01 1.46
C ASN A 370 -24.98 -2.39 1.35
N GLN A 371 -24.18 -2.81 2.34
CA GLN A 371 -23.48 -4.09 2.36
C GLN A 371 -24.01 -5.00 3.47
N LYS A 372 -24.69 -6.10 3.09
CA LYS A 372 -25.09 -7.16 4.03
C LYS A 372 -23.95 -8.17 4.20
N GLY A 373 -23.15 -7.99 5.24
CA GLY A 373 -22.21 -9.00 5.75
C GLY A 373 -20.82 -9.00 5.09
N GLY A 374 -19.79 -9.03 5.95
CA GLY A 374 -18.46 -9.58 5.65
C GLY A 374 -17.68 -8.98 4.49
N ALA A 375 -17.29 -7.70 4.57
CA ALA A 375 -16.51 -7.02 3.54
C ALA A 375 -15.31 -6.23 4.11
N GLY A 376 -14.52 -6.83 5.00
CA GLY A 376 -13.47 -6.11 5.73
C GLY A 376 -12.47 -5.39 4.83
N PHE A 377 -12.06 -6.05 3.75
CA PHE A 377 -11.17 -5.45 2.75
C PHE A 377 -11.84 -4.32 1.98
N ASP A 378 -13.15 -4.40 1.71
CA ASP A 378 -13.88 -3.33 1.04
C ASP A 378 -14.10 -2.12 1.97
N ILE A 379 -14.34 -2.33 3.27
CA ILE A 379 -14.38 -1.24 4.25
C ILE A 379 -13.01 -0.56 4.31
N PHE A 380 -11.93 -1.36 4.33
CA PHE A 380 -10.58 -0.81 4.23
C PHE A 380 -10.37 -0.03 2.93
N GLN A 381 -10.76 -0.58 1.78
CA GLN A 381 -10.62 0.07 0.47
C GLN A 381 -11.40 1.38 0.40
N ALA A 382 -12.66 1.38 0.86
CA ALA A 382 -13.50 2.58 0.88
C ALA A 382 -12.92 3.65 1.80
N MET A 383 -12.36 3.25 2.95
CA MET A 383 -11.64 4.16 3.84
C MET A 383 -10.39 4.74 3.16
N THR A 384 -9.60 3.93 2.47
CA THR A 384 -8.39 4.42 1.81
C THR A 384 -8.69 5.29 0.58
N ASP A 385 -9.79 5.01 -0.13
CA ASP A 385 -10.29 5.87 -1.21
C ASP A 385 -10.77 7.21 -0.67
N PHE A 386 -11.53 7.19 0.43
CA PHE A 386 -11.91 8.42 1.13
C PHE A 386 -10.66 9.23 1.51
N GLY A 387 -9.63 8.58 2.07
CA GLY A 387 -8.37 9.25 2.42
C GLY A 387 -7.63 9.84 1.22
N ARG A 388 -7.65 9.17 0.06
CA ARG A 388 -7.06 9.67 -1.20
C ARG A 388 -7.79 10.91 -1.72
N ASP A 389 -9.12 10.89 -1.68
CA ASP A 389 -9.98 11.91 -2.27
C ASP A 389 -10.33 13.05 -1.29
N SER A 390 -9.89 12.94 -0.03
CA SER A 390 -10.20 13.89 1.02
C SER A 390 -9.47 15.22 0.86
N GLU A 391 -10.22 16.31 0.99
CA GLU A 391 -9.66 17.66 1.13
C GLU A 391 -9.35 18.03 2.60
N LEU A 392 -9.49 17.08 3.53
CA LEU A 392 -9.23 17.35 4.95
C LEU A 392 -7.75 17.66 5.19
N PRO A 393 -7.40 18.74 5.92
CA PRO A 393 -6.01 19.12 6.16
C PRO A 393 -5.16 18.04 6.84
N THR A 394 -5.77 17.16 7.63
CA THR A 394 -5.11 16.02 8.29
C THR A 394 -4.77 14.89 7.33
N LEU A 395 -5.49 14.77 6.21
CA LEU A 395 -5.36 13.68 5.24
C LEU A 395 -4.71 14.10 3.91
N GLN A 396 -4.38 15.38 3.75
CA GLN A 396 -3.79 15.93 2.50
C GLN A 396 -2.55 15.15 1.99
N ASP A 397 -1.81 14.51 2.91
CA ASP A 397 -0.57 13.79 2.60
C ASP A 397 -0.77 12.27 2.41
N TYR A 398 -1.99 11.75 2.55
CA TYR A 398 -2.29 10.32 2.39
C TYR A 398 -2.09 9.90 0.93
N GLY A 399 -2.86 10.51 0.01
CA GLY A 399 -2.68 10.41 -1.43
C GLY A 399 -2.73 9.00 -2.04
N ASP A 400 -2.49 8.95 -3.35
CA ASP A 400 -2.60 7.73 -4.16
C ASP A 400 -1.75 6.57 -3.66
N ASP A 401 -0.47 6.83 -3.42
CA ASP A 401 0.46 5.75 -3.10
C ASP A 401 0.16 5.11 -1.73
N ALA A 402 -0.51 5.80 -0.79
CA ALA A 402 -0.90 5.19 0.49
C ALA A 402 -2.16 4.35 0.35
N SER A 403 -3.12 4.84 -0.44
CA SER A 403 -4.38 4.13 -0.68
C SER A 403 -4.20 2.76 -1.35
N ARG A 404 -3.10 2.61 -2.11
CA ARG A 404 -2.79 1.40 -2.89
C ARG A 404 -1.68 0.54 -2.29
N TYR A 405 -1.14 0.96 -1.15
CA TYR A 405 0.08 0.36 -0.58
C TYR A 405 -0.13 -1.11 -0.19
N VAL A 406 -1.25 -1.41 0.46
CA VAL A 406 -1.55 -2.76 0.98
C VAL A 406 -1.83 -3.74 -0.16
N GLN A 407 -2.57 -3.33 -1.19
CA GLN A 407 -2.88 -4.15 -2.36
C GLN A 407 -1.61 -4.54 -3.11
N ARG A 408 -0.62 -3.64 -3.20
CA ARG A 408 0.73 -3.93 -3.75
C ARG A 408 1.46 -4.99 -2.91
N ILE A 409 1.38 -4.92 -1.58
CA ILE A 409 1.96 -5.91 -0.67
C ILE A 409 1.35 -7.28 -0.91
N TYR A 410 0.02 -7.37 -0.89
CA TYR A 410 -0.72 -8.61 -1.10
C TYR A 410 -0.44 -9.20 -2.49
N ALA A 411 -0.40 -8.36 -3.54
CA ALA A 411 -0.08 -8.79 -4.89
C ALA A 411 1.32 -9.43 -4.98
N LEU A 412 2.35 -8.82 -4.36
CA LEU A 412 3.69 -9.41 -4.35
C LEU A 412 3.80 -10.63 -3.43
N ALA A 413 3.10 -10.64 -2.29
CA ALA A 413 3.04 -11.81 -1.43
C ALA A 413 2.49 -13.03 -2.20
N ASP A 414 1.37 -12.87 -2.91
CA ASP A 414 0.78 -13.90 -3.78
C ASP A 414 1.78 -14.41 -4.83
N LEU A 415 2.46 -13.49 -5.53
CA LEU A 415 3.40 -13.85 -6.60
C LEU A 415 4.63 -14.60 -6.06
N LEU A 416 5.09 -14.25 -4.86
CA LEU A 416 6.21 -14.92 -4.20
C LEU A 416 5.82 -16.27 -3.58
N ASP A 417 4.56 -16.48 -3.21
CA ASP A 417 4.07 -17.75 -2.67
C ASP A 417 3.88 -18.82 -3.77
N VAL A 418 3.42 -18.44 -4.97
CA VAL A 418 3.16 -19.39 -6.07
C VAL A 418 4.43 -20.10 -6.54
N LYS A 419 5.58 -19.41 -6.53
CA LYS A 419 6.85 -19.99 -6.99
C LYS A 419 7.38 -21.07 -6.03
N SER A 420 7.23 -20.88 -4.72
CA SER A 420 7.58 -21.94 -3.74
C SER A 420 6.77 -23.23 -3.95
N ASN A 421 5.54 -23.13 -4.47
CA ASN A 421 4.70 -24.30 -4.74
C ASN A 421 5.02 -24.99 -6.07
N LEU A 422 5.50 -24.27 -7.09
CA LEU A 422 5.90 -24.86 -8.37
C LEU A 422 7.26 -25.56 -8.27
N GLU A 423 8.22 -25.00 -7.55
CA GLU A 423 9.53 -25.65 -7.31
C GLU A 423 9.41 -26.89 -6.41
N MET A 424 8.40 -26.94 -5.52
CA MET A 424 8.06 -28.13 -4.72
C MET A 424 7.29 -29.21 -5.50
N ALA A 425 6.67 -28.87 -6.63
CA ALA A 425 5.95 -29.83 -7.47
C ALA A 425 6.85 -30.52 -8.52
N GLU A 426 8.05 -29.98 -8.75
CA GLU A 426 9.06 -30.52 -9.67
C GLU A 426 10.16 -31.35 -8.96
N LEU A 427 10.10 -31.46 -7.63
CA LEU A 427 10.92 -32.35 -6.78
C LEU A 427 10.09 -33.57 -6.33
#